data_AF-A0A2N5XB28-F1
#
_entry.id   AF-A0A2N5XB28-F1
#
_cell.length_a   1.000
_cell.length_b   1.000
_cell.length_c   1.000
_cell.angle_alpha   90.00
_cell.angle_beta   90.00
_cell.angle_gamma   90.00
#
_symmetry.space_group_name_H-M   'P 1'
#
loop_
_entity.id
_entity.type
_entity.pdbx_description
1 polymer ?
#
loop_
_entity_poly.entity_id
_entity_poly.type
_entity_poly.pdbx_seq_one_letter_code
_entity_poly.pdbx_strand_id
1 'polypeptide(L)' 'MTTPTPQGPVPNSAALGLDLGGRTALVTGAASGIGRACAL' A
#
# COMPACT_ATOMS: atom_id res chain seq x y z
N MET A 1 14.44 22.88 -22.02
CA MET A 1 14.72 21.47 -21.68
C MET A 1 14.65 21.34 -20.17
N THR A 2 13.49 20.99 -19.62
CA THR A 2 13.30 20.85 -18.17
C THR A 2 13.40 19.37 -17.82
N THR A 3 14.39 19.01 -17.00
CA THR A 3 14.62 17.66 -16.49
C THR A 3 13.50 17.26 -15.54
N PRO A 4 12.85 16.08 -15.72
CA PRO A 4 11.90 15.58 -14.73
C PRO A 4 12.67 15.25 -13.44
N THR A 5 12.32 15.94 -12.35
CA THR A 5 12.79 15.59 -11.01
C THR A 5 12.27 14.19 -10.65
N PRO A 6 13.09 13.30 -10.04
CA PRO A 6 12.62 12.01 -9.59
C PRO A 6 11.57 12.23 -8.48
N GLN A 7 10.30 12.03 -8.80
CA GLN A 7 9.27 11.98 -7.78
C GLN A 7 9.46 10.67 -7.02
N GLY A 8 10.03 10.76 -5.82
CA GLY A 8 10.07 9.64 -4.88
C GLY A 8 8.65 9.15 -4.56
N PRO A 9 8.49 7.98 -3.92
CA PRO A 9 7.18 7.43 -3.59
C PRO A 9 6.36 8.46 -2.81
N VAL A 10 5.36 9.06 -3.46
CA VAL A 10 4.37 9.89 -2.78
C VAL A 10 3.39 8.91 -2.12
N PRO A 11 3.23 8.92 -0.78
CA PRO A 11 2.24 8.10 -0.11
C PRO A 11 0.85 8.57 -0.56
N ASN A 12 0.32 7.88 -1.56
CA ASN A 12 -1.06 7.95 -1.96
C ASN A 12 -1.88 7.19 -0.90
N SER A 13 -2.32 7.90 0.13
CA SER A 13 -3.27 7.40 1.13
C SER A 13 -4.71 7.46 0.63
N ALA A 14 -4.97 7.25 -0.67
CA ALA A 14 -6.30 6.90 -1.12
C ALA A 14 -6.56 5.45 -0.69
N ALA A 15 -6.89 5.29 0.60
CA ALA A 15 -7.63 4.15 1.05
C ALA A 15 -8.95 4.18 0.26
N LEU A 16 -8.98 3.47 -0.86
CA LEU A 16 -10.22 3.13 -1.54
C LEU A 16 -11.13 2.57 -0.44
N GLY A 17 -12.28 3.20 -0.21
CA GLY A 17 -13.25 2.82 0.82
C GLY A 17 -13.81 1.43 0.55
N LEU A 18 -12.98 0.42 0.72
CA LEU A 18 -13.25 -0.97 0.45
C LEU A 18 -13.73 -1.60 1.75
N ASP A 19 -15.02 -1.92 1.81
CA ASP A 19 -15.57 -2.62 2.95
C ASP A 19 -15.01 -4.05 3.01
N LEU A 20 -14.32 -4.35 4.10
CA LEU A 20 -13.73 -5.65 4.41
C LEU A 20 -14.44 -6.34 5.58
N GLY A 21 -15.57 -5.80 6.06
CA GLY A 21 -16.36 -6.38 7.14
C GLY A 21 -16.70 -7.85 6.87
N GLY A 22 -16.42 -8.71 7.85
CA GLY A 22 -16.70 -10.15 7.77
C GLY A 22 -15.82 -10.94 6.79
N ARG A 23 -14.77 -10.33 6.22
CA ARG A 23 -13.83 -11.01 5.32
C ARG A 23 -12.53 -11.34 6.05
N THR A 24 -11.98 -12.52 5.76
CA THR A 24 -10.68 -12.96 6.25
C THR A 24 -9.72 -13.11 5.07
N ALA A 25 -8.51 -12.56 5.19
CA ALA A 25 -7.45 -12.71 4.20
C ALA A 25 -6.21 -13.32 4.86
N LEU A 26 -5.51 -14.18 4.12
CA LEU A 26 -4.19 -14.71 4.50
C LEU A 26 -3.11 -13.93 3.74
N VAL A 27 -2.22 -13.27 4.49
CA VAL A 27 -1.10 -12.54 3.91
C VAL A 27 0.19 -13.30 4.17
N THR A 28 0.88 -13.69 3.11
CA THR A 28 2.24 -14.27 3.19
C THR A 28 3.29 -13.15 3.09
N GLY A 29 4.47 -13.37 3.68
CA GLY A 29 5.54 -12.36 3.64
C GLY A 29 5.27 -11.10 4.47
N ALA A 30 4.40 -11.16 5.48
CA ALA A 30 4.02 -10.01 6.33
C ALA A 30 5.15 -9.46 7.22
N ALA A 31 6.34 -10.07 7.20
CA ALA A 31 7.49 -9.59 7.94
C ALA A 31 8.01 -8.22 7.44
N SER A 32 7.79 -7.87 6.17
CA SER A 32 8.28 -6.61 5.58
C SER A 32 7.49 -6.14 4.36
N GLY A 33 7.81 -4.93 3.88
CA GLY A 33 7.32 -4.36 2.63
C GLY A 33 5.80 -4.24 2.54
N ILE A 34 5.25 -4.57 1.37
CA ILE A 34 3.82 -4.47 1.08
C ILE A 34 3.00 -5.46 1.90
N GLY A 35 3.52 -6.67 2.15
CA GLY A 35 2.84 -7.65 2.99
C GLY A 35 2.59 -7.13 4.41
N ARG A 36 3.56 -6.40 4.99
CA ARG A 36 3.38 -5.71 6.28
C ARG A 36 2.36 -4.58 6.19
N ALA A 37 2.40 -3.79 5.12
CA ALA A 37 1.47 -2.68 4.91
C ALA A 37 0.02 -3.13 4.70
N CYS A 38 -0.22 -4.34 4.18
CA CYS A 38 -1.55 -4.88 3.98
C CYS A 38 -2.12 -5.60 5.23
N ALA A 39 -1.28 -5.98 6.19
CA ALA A 39 -1.69 -6.72 7.38
C ALA A 39 -1.93 -5.82 8.61
N LEU A 40 -1.52 -4.55 8.56
CA LEU A 40 -1.67 -3.53 9.61
C LEU A 40 -2.70 -2.48 9.19
#